data_AF-A0A0R0CE69-F1
#
_entry.id   AF-A0A0R0CE69-F1
#
_cell.length_a   1.000
_cell.length_b   1.000
_cell.length_c   1.000
_cell.angle_alpha   90.00
_cell.angle_beta   90.00
_cell.angle_gamma   90.00
#
_symmetry.space_group_name_H-M   'P 1'
#
loop_
_entity.id
_entity.type
_entity.pdbx_description
1 polymer ?
#
loop_
_entity_poly.entity_id
_entity_poly.type
_entity_poly.pdbx_seq_one_letter_code
_entity_poly.pdbx_strand_id
1 'polypeptide(L)' 'MDEGWLHALRNELNLINVGIIMLRTSMPIDAPAEAQLALDKLEQAADRCTTLVRMPPTGIGASARD' A
#
# COMPACT_ATOMS: atom_id res chain seq x y z
N MET A 1 -3.39 23.07 -0.64
CA MET A 1 -3.56 21.90 0.26
C MET A 1 -2.16 21.47 0.61
N ASP A 2 -1.82 21.25 1.88
CA ASP A 2 -0.48 20.79 2.25
C ASP A 2 -0.31 19.35 1.73
N GLU A 3 0.53 19.15 0.73
CA GLU A 3 0.80 17.83 0.14
C GLU A 3 1.84 17.04 0.95
N GLY A 4 2.42 17.63 2.00
CA GLY A 4 3.46 17.01 2.82
C GLY A 4 3.04 15.67 3.43
N TRP A 5 1.80 15.57 3.92
CA TRP A 5 1.26 14.32 4.46
C TRP A 5 1.08 13.25 3.37
N LEU A 6 0.72 13.65 2.15
CA LEU A 6 0.54 12.74 1.02
C LEU A 6 1.89 12.22 0.53
N HIS A 7 2.91 13.07 0.50
CA HIS A 7 4.29 12.67 0.22
C HIS A 7 4.85 11.73 1.29
N ALA A 8 4.65 12.03 2.57
CA ALA A 8 5.03 11.14 3.65
C ALA A 8 4.35 9.76 3.53
N LEU A 9 3.04 9.73 3.27
CA LEU A 9 2.30 8.49 3.07
C LEU A 9 2.79 7.69 1.86
N ARG A 10 3.12 8.35 0.74
CA ARG A 10 3.74 7.69 -0.43
C ARG A 10 5.08 7.04 -0.08
N ASN A 11 5.89 7.71 0.73
CA ASN A 11 7.18 7.18 1.15
C ASN A 11 6.99 5.93 2.04
N GLU A 12 6.09 5.97 3.01
CA GLU A 12 5.77 4.81 3.85
C GLU A 12 5.25 3.63 3.03
N LEU A 13 4.36 3.88 2.07
CA LEU A 13 3.85 2.82 1.18
C LEU A 13 4.95 2.23 0.29
N ASN A 14 5.89 3.05 -0.20
CA ASN A 14 7.04 2.54 -0.94
C ASN A 14 7.92 1.64 -0.07
N LEU A 15 8.18 2.01 1.19
CA LEU A 15 8.94 1.19 2.14
C LEU A 15 8.24 -0.14 2.41
N ILE A 16 6.93 -0.13 2.62
CA ILE A 16 6.12 -1.33 2.81
C ILE A 16 6.23 -2.26 1.59
N ASN A 17 6.09 -1.71 0.38
CA ASN A 17 6.21 -2.49 -0.86
C ASN A 17 7.60 -3.13 -1.00
N VAL A 18 8.66 -2.38 -0.72
CA VAL A 18 10.03 -2.93 -0.72
C VAL A 18 10.16 -4.06 0.31
N GLY A 19 9.64 -3.86 1.52
CA GLY A 19 9.65 -4.89 2.57
C GLY A 19 8.92 -6.17 2.16
N ILE A 20 7.73 -6.06 1.54
CA ILE A 20 6.96 -7.19 1.03
C ILE A 20 7.73 -7.95 -0.05
N ILE A 21 8.36 -7.23 -1.00
CA ILE A 21 9.20 -7.83 -2.04
C ILE A 21 10.36 -8.60 -1.40
N MET A 22 11.07 -7.99 -0.45
CA MET A 22 12.16 -8.65 0.26
C MET A 22 11.69 -9.92 0.96
N LEU A 23 10.57 -9.85 1.70
CA LEU A 23 9.98 -11.00 2.36
C LEU A 23 9.66 -12.12 1.38
N ARG A 24 9.04 -11.80 0.23
CA ARG A 24 8.73 -12.81 -0.80
C ARG A 24 9.98 -13.46 -1.37
N THR A 25 11.00 -12.67 -1.67
CA THR A 25 12.27 -13.20 -2.20
C THR A 25 13.05 -14.04 -1.19
N SER A 26 12.87 -13.77 0.10
CA SER A 26 13.49 -14.54 1.19
C SER A 26 12.68 -15.77 1.62
N MET A 27 11.44 -15.89 1.14
CA MET A 27 10.54 -16.96 1.56
C MET A 27 11.00 -18.30 0.95
N PRO A 28 11.14 -19.37 1.76
CA PRO A 28 11.45 -20.70 1.26
C PRO A 28 10.37 -21.19 0.27
N ILE A 29 10.78 -21.99 -0.72
CA ILE A 29 9.86 -22.62 -1.69
C ILE A 29 8.82 -23.51 -1.00
N ASP A 30 9.17 -24.08 0.15
CA ASP A 30 8.32 -24.95 0.97
C ASP A 30 7.64 -24.22 2.13
N ALA A 31 7.59 -22.88 2.11
CA ALA A 31 6.91 -22.11 3.13
C ALA A 31 5.43 -22.55 3.28
N PRO A 32 4.88 -22.55 4.52
CA PRO A 32 3.48 -22.92 4.74
C PRO A 32 2.52 -22.11 3.86
N ALA A 33 1.45 -22.76 3.39
CA ALA A 33 0.46 -22.12 2.52
C ALA A 33 -0.18 -20.89 3.18
N GLU A 34 -0.34 -20.91 4.50
CA GLU A 34 -0.85 -19.77 5.28
C GLU A 34 0.10 -18.56 5.24
N ALA A 35 1.41 -18.80 5.24
CA ALA A 35 2.41 -17.74 5.15
C ALA A 35 2.42 -17.10 3.76
N GLN A 36 2.31 -17.92 2.71
CA GLN A 36 2.17 -17.45 1.33
C GLN A 36 0.89 -16.62 1.17
N LEU A 37 -0.25 -17.13 1.66
CA LEU A 37 -1.53 -16.43 1.61
C LEU A 37 -1.52 -15.11 2.39
N ALA A 38 -0.85 -15.07 3.54
CA ALA A 38 -0.70 -13.84 4.31
C ALA A 38 0.09 -12.78 3.53
N LEU A 39 1.18 -13.20 2.87
CA LEU A 39 2.00 -12.30 2.08
C LEU A 39 1.26 -11.77 0.84
N ASP A 40 0.51 -12.63 0.15
CA ASP A 40 -0.35 -12.22 -0.98
C ASP A 40 -1.39 -11.18 -0.56
N LYS A 41 -1.99 -11.35 0.63
CA LYS A 41 -2.97 -10.39 1.16
C LYS A 41 -2.33 -9.05 1.51
N LEU A 42 -1.11 -9.05 2.05
CA LEU A 42 -0.35 -7.83 2.36
C LEU A 42 0.01 -7.07 1.09
N GLU A 43 0.50 -7.77 0.08
CA GLU A 43 0.82 -7.18 -1.23
C GLU A 43 -0.41 -6.52 -1.86
N GLN A 44 -1.54 -7.24 -1.93
CA GLN A 44 -2.79 -6.69 -2.44
C GLN A 44 -3.26 -5.47 -1.65
N ALA A 45 -3.08 -5.46 -0.33
CA ALA A 45 -3.46 -4.31 0.50
C ALA A 45 -2.56 -3.10 0.21
N ALA A 46 -1.25 -3.30 0.11
CA ALA A 46 -0.29 -2.24 -0.19
C ALA A 46 -0.50 -1.64 -1.59
N ASP A 47 -0.84 -2.46 -2.59
CA ASP A 47 -1.19 -2.03 -3.94
C ASP A 47 -2.48 -1.19 -3.97
N ARG A 48 -3.51 -1.60 -3.22
CA ARG A 48 -4.75 -0.81 -3.08
C ARG A 48 -4.47 0.55 -2.45
N CYS A 49 -3.69 0.59 -1.37
CA CYS A 49 -3.32 1.84 -0.71
C CYS A 49 -2.50 2.75 -1.64
N THR A 50 -1.56 2.17 -2.39
CA THR A 50 -0.75 2.90 -3.39
C THR A 50 -1.64 3.51 -4.47
N THR A 51 -2.62 2.75 -4.97
CA THR A 51 -3.60 3.22 -5.95
C THR A 51 -4.42 4.39 -5.40
N LEU A 52 -4.97 4.27 -4.19
CA LEU A 52 -5.76 5.33 -3.55
C LEU A 52 -4.97 6.62 -3.33
N VAL A 53 -3.67 6.52 -3.06
CA VAL A 53 -2.79 7.67 -2.83
C VAL A 53 -2.30 8.32 -4.14
N ARG A 54 -2.21 7.56 -5.24
CA ARG A 54 -1.85 8.07 -6.58
C ARG A 54 -3.05 8.64 -7.33
N MET A 55 -4.20 8.00 -7.18
CA MET A 55 -5.46 8.34 -7.82
C MET A 55 -6.55 8.42 -6.75
N PRO A 56 -6.52 9.44 -5.89
CA PRO A 56 -7.58 9.61 -4.89
C PRO A 56 -8.92 9.75 -5.62
N PRO A 57 -9.98 9.07 -5.15
CA PRO A 57 -11.30 9.17 -5.79
C PRO A 57 -11.70 10.64 -5.85
N THR A 58 -11.99 11.13 -7.06
CA THR A 58 -12.50 12.47 -7.32
C THR A 58 -13.92 12.58 -6.77
N GLY A 59 -14.06 12.78 -5.46
CA GLY A 59 -15.36 12.80 -4.79
C GLY A 59 -15.37 13.34 -3.36
N ILE A 60 -14.22 13.62 -2.74
CA ILE A 60 -14.14 14.25 -1.41
C ILE A 60 -13.60 15.68 -1.59
N GLY A 61 -14.42 16.56 -2.17
CA GLY A 61 -14.01 17.94 -2.44
C GLY A 61 -15.12 18.94 -2.80
N ALA A 62 -16.40 18.57 -2.72
CA ALA A 62 -17.50 19.46 -3.10
C ALA A 62 -18.70 19.42 -2.12
N SER A 63 -18.45 19.28 -0.82
CA SER A 63 -19.48 19.52 0.21
C SER A 63 -18.83 20.01 1.50
N ALA A 64 -18.39 21.27 1.48
CA ALA A 64 -18.11 22.09 2.66
C ALA A 64 -17.80 23.52 2.19
N ARG A 65 -18.78 24.17 1.57
CA ARG A 65 -18.87 25.62 1.51
C ARG A 65 -20.35 25.95 1.72
N ASP A 66 -20.67 26.22 2.98
CA ASP A 66 -21.79 27.08 3.35
C ASP A 66 -21.73 28.42 2.61
#